data_AF-A0A1B6GJK4-F1
#
_entry.id   AF-A0A1B6GJK4-F1
#
_cell.length_a   1.000
_cell.length_b   1.000
_cell.length_c   1.000
_cell.angle_alpha   90.00
_cell.angle_beta   90.00
_cell.angle_gamma   90.00
#
_symmetry.space_group_name_H-M   'P 1'
#
loop_
_entity.id
_entity.type
_entity.pdbx_description
1 polymer ?
#
loop_
_entity_poly.entity_id
_entity_poly.type
_entity_poly.pdbx_seq_one_letter_code
_entity_poly.pdbx_strand_id
1 'polypeptide(L)'
;ACAMHPWRTLLIGLCVVVVLGHGILYLHLTTDPVELWASPTSRSRQEKTYFDSHFEPFYRTEQVIIHASGLKNVIHNTSNGPIEFGPVFNKEFLLEVLKLQEKIEKLGQEDGEGLENICHAPLTSPFTGPTRVSQCVVQSIWGYYQNDREEFNNEKDEMDFKVNYLDHFIQCSQ
;
A
#
# COMPACT_ATOMS: atom_id res chain seq x y z
N ALA A 1 -34.72 58.65 -2.08
CA ALA A 1 -33.47 58.83 -1.32
C ALA A 1 -32.25 58.27 -2.05
N CYS A 2 -32.18 56.97 -2.37
CA CYS A 2 -31.01 56.38 -3.05
C CYS A 2 -30.80 56.91 -4.49
N ALA A 3 -31.87 57.06 -5.28
CA ALA A 3 -31.80 57.60 -6.64
C ALA A 3 -31.44 59.10 -6.72
N MET A 4 -31.49 59.83 -5.59
CA MET A 4 -31.16 61.27 -5.54
C MET A 4 -29.66 61.53 -5.34
N HIS A 5 -28.89 60.55 -4.87
CA HIS A 5 -27.45 60.67 -4.62
C HIS A 5 -26.67 59.44 -5.13
N PRO A 6 -26.68 59.18 -6.46
CA PRO A 6 -26.15 57.94 -7.04
C PRO A 6 -24.66 57.72 -6.74
N TRP A 7 -23.85 58.78 -6.73
CA TRP A 7 -22.41 58.69 -6.44
C TRP A 7 -22.13 58.25 -5.01
N ARG A 8 -22.86 58.81 -4.03
CA ARG A 8 -22.70 58.45 -2.61
C ARG A 8 -23.11 57.01 -2.35
N THR A 9 -24.19 56.55 -2.99
CA THR A 9 -24.64 55.16 -2.86
C THR A 9 -23.67 54.16 -3.49
N LEU A 10 -23.09 54.48 -4.66
CA LEU A 10 -22.11 53.62 -5.33
C LEU A 10 -20.80 53.51 -4.55
N LEU A 11 -20.29 54.63 -4.02
CA LEU A 11 -19.04 54.62 -3.26
C LEU A 11 -19.20 53.81 -1.95
N ILE A 12 -20.29 54.02 -1.22
CA ILE A 12 -20.58 53.25 -0.01
C ILE A 12 -20.72 51.75 -0.33
N GLY A 13 -21.45 51.42 -1.40
CA GLY A 13 -21.59 50.02 -1.84
C GLY A 13 -20.24 49.38 -2.21
N LEU A 14 -19.39 50.10 -2.95
CA LEU A 14 -18.06 49.64 -3.32
C LEU A 14 -17.19 49.41 -2.07
N CYS A 15 -17.19 50.35 -1.13
CA CYS A 15 -16.46 50.19 0.13
C CYS A 15 -16.92 48.94 0.90
N VAL A 16 -18.23 48.68 0.98
CA VAL A 16 -18.77 47.48 1.65
C VAL A 16 -18.30 46.21 0.93
N VAL A 17 -18.36 46.16 -0.40
CA VAL A 17 -17.91 44.99 -1.18
C VAL A 17 -16.41 44.75 -0.99
N VAL A 18 -15.58 45.79 -1.01
CA VAL A 18 -14.12 45.66 -0.82
C VAL A 18 -13.80 45.18 0.60
N VAL A 19 -14.44 45.75 1.62
CA VAL A 19 -14.22 45.37 3.02
C VAL A 19 -14.64 43.91 3.26
N LEU A 20 -15.79 43.48 2.74
CA LEU A 20 -16.22 42.08 2.84
C LEU A 20 -15.37 41.13 1.98
N GLY A 21 -14.90 41.59 0.81
CA GLY A 21 -14.06 40.82 -0.10
C GLY A 21 -12.63 40.60 0.42
N HIS A 22 -12.12 41.49 1.29
CA HIS A 22 -10.79 41.36 1.91
C HIS A 22 -10.61 40.02 2.67
N GLY A 23 -11.71 39.43 3.16
CA GLY A 23 -11.71 38.13 3.83
C GLY A 23 -11.17 36.97 2.97
N ILE A 24 -11.26 37.07 1.64
CA ILE A 24 -10.78 36.02 0.72
C ILE A 24 -9.26 35.80 0.86
N LEU A 25 -8.50 36.84 1.23
CA LEU A 25 -7.05 36.73 1.44
C LEU A 25 -6.68 35.87 2.66
N TYR A 26 -7.62 35.63 3.59
CA TYR A 26 -7.42 34.82 4.79
C TYR A 26 -8.07 33.44 4.68
N LEU A 27 -8.50 33.04 3.49
CA LEU A 27 -9.17 31.77 3.27
C LEU A 27 -8.18 30.62 3.42
N HIS A 28 -8.41 29.76 4.40
CA HIS A 28 -7.66 28.53 4.62
C HIS A 28 -8.42 27.35 4.01
N LEU A 29 -7.83 26.68 3.02
CA LEU A 29 -8.43 25.51 2.39
C LEU A 29 -8.01 24.23 3.13
N THR A 30 -8.98 23.54 3.72
CA THR A 30 -8.77 22.19 4.24
C THR A 30 -8.97 21.18 3.11
N THR A 31 -7.91 20.45 2.75
CA THR A 31 -7.93 19.43 1.68
C THR A 31 -7.92 18.00 2.21
N ASP A 32 -7.68 17.79 3.51
CA ASP A 32 -7.71 16.46 4.09
C ASP A 32 -9.16 15.94 4.13
N PRO A 33 -9.50 14.87 3.38
CA PRO A 33 -10.84 14.31 3.39
C PRO A 33 -11.26 13.88 4.79
N VAL A 34 -10.33 13.44 5.62
CA VAL A 34 -10.63 12.99 6.98
C VAL A 34 -11.15 14.15 7.82
N GLU A 35 -10.60 15.36 7.69
CA GLU A 35 -11.08 16.56 8.39
C GLU A 35 -12.43 17.06 7.85
N LEU A 36 -12.67 16.90 6.54
CA LEU A 36 -13.92 17.31 5.90
C LEU A 36 -15.12 16.45 6.30
N TRP A 37 -14.92 15.14 6.45
CA TRP A 37 -16.00 14.18 6.64
C TRP A 37 -16.26 13.77 8.10
N ALA A 38 -15.37 14.12 9.03
CA ALA A 38 -15.52 13.74 10.43
C ALA A 38 -15.20 14.90 11.39
N SER A 39 -16.24 15.31 12.13
CA SER A 39 -16.14 16.34 13.18
C SER A 39 -15.02 16.01 14.18
N PRO A 40 -14.25 17.01 14.63
CA PRO A 40 -13.19 16.82 15.61
C PRO A 40 -13.68 16.29 16.96
N THR A 41 -14.95 16.55 17.31
CA THR A 41 -15.54 16.11 18.58
C THR A 41 -16.27 14.77 18.49
N SER A 42 -16.35 14.18 17.29
CA SER A 42 -17.00 12.87 17.09
C SER A 42 -16.29 11.76 17.88
N ARG A 43 -17.07 10.76 18.33
CA ARG A 43 -16.52 9.59 19.04
C ARG A 43 -15.43 8.89 18.22
N SER A 44 -15.66 8.67 16.93
CA SER A 44 -14.69 8.03 16.03
C SER A 44 -13.37 8.81 15.93
N ARG A 45 -13.40 10.16 15.98
CA ARG A 45 -12.18 10.97 16.02
C ARG A 45 -11.42 10.75 17.32
N GLN A 46 -12.12 10.79 18.46
CA GLN A 46 -11.49 10.59 19.77
C GLN A 46 -10.86 9.20 19.89
N GLU A 47 -11.54 8.16 19.43
CA GLU A 47 -11.02 6.79 19.38
C GLU A 47 -9.80 6.69 18.44
N LYS A 48 -9.83 7.35 17.28
CA LYS A 48 -8.67 7.41 16.37
C LYS A 48 -7.48 8.11 17.01
N THR A 49 -7.67 9.28 17.63
CA THR A 49 -6.59 10.00 18.31
C THR A 49 -6.03 9.18 19.48
N TYR A 50 -6.89 8.47 20.20
CA TYR A 50 -6.44 7.54 21.24
C TYR A 50 -5.58 6.42 20.63
N PHE A 51 -6.01 5.78 19.54
CA PHE A 51 -5.23 4.75 18.86
C PHE A 51 -3.88 5.28 18.34
N ASP A 52 -3.88 6.37 17.58
CA ASP A 52 -2.68 6.94 16.94
C ASP A 52 -1.62 7.36 17.98
N SER A 53 -2.05 7.76 19.19
CA SER A 53 -1.13 8.11 20.29
C SER A 53 -0.51 6.92 21.02
N HIS A 54 -1.09 5.72 20.91
CA HIS A 54 -0.58 4.51 21.57
C HIS A 54 0.15 3.56 20.62
N PHE A 55 -0.25 3.50 19.35
CA PHE A 55 0.21 2.49 18.39
C PHE A 55 0.82 3.09 17.12
N GLU A 56 1.02 4.40 17.09
CA GLU A 56 1.34 5.18 15.89
C GLU A 56 0.18 5.23 14.89
N PRO A 57 0.20 6.15 13.91
CA PRO A 57 -0.81 6.19 12.86
C PRO A 57 -0.83 4.87 12.09
N PHE A 58 -2.04 4.46 11.68
CA PHE A 58 -2.21 3.28 10.84
C PHE A 58 -1.35 3.36 9.57
N TYR A 59 -0.65 2.27 9.25
CA TYR A 59 0.26 2.23 8.11
C TYR A 59 -0.48 2.46 6.77
N ARG A 60 0.24 2.99 5.78
CA ARG A 60 -0.29 3.18 4.44
C ARG A 60 -0.11 1.89 3.63
N THR A 61 -1.21 1.36 3.08
CA THR A 61 -1.19 0.15 2.25
C THR A 61 -1.04 0.52 0.76
N GLU A 62 0.01 0.03 0.12
CA GLU A 62 0.19 0.04 -1.33
C GLU A 62 -0.05 -1.38 -1.87
N GLN A 63 -1.11 -1.57 -2.66
CA GLN A 63 -1.56 -2.90 -3.09
C GLN A 63 -1.50 -3.04 -4.62
N VAL A 64 -0.95 -4.17 -5.06
CA VAL A 64 -0.95 -4.58 -6.48
C VAL A 64 -1.73 -5.90 -6.60
N ILE A 65 -2.72 -5.92 -7.49
CA ILE A 65 -3.51 -7.13 -7.79
C ILE A 65 -3.13 -7.58 -9.20
N ILE A 66 -2.60 -8.81 -9.31
CA ILE A 66 -2.10 -9.38 -10.57
C ILE A 66 -2.92 -10.62 -10.89
N HIS A 67 -3.30 -10.79 -12.16
CA HIS A 67 -3.97 -11.99 -12.65
C HIS A 67 -3.24 -12.54 -13.88
N ALA A 68 -3.28 -13.85 -14.05
CA ALA A 68 -2.77 -14.53 -15.23
C ALA A 68 -3.81 -14.50 -16.37
N SER A 69 -3.41 -14.09 -17.57
CA SER A 69 -4.26 -14.08 -18.77
C SER A 69 -3.66 -14.97 -19.86
N GLY A 70 -4.49 -15.77 -20.51
CA GLY A 70 -4.05 -16.68 -21.59
C GLY A 70 -3.27 -17.93 -21.14
N LEU A 71 -3.18 -18.19 -19.84
CA LEU A 71 -2.55 -19.38 -19.26
C LEU A 71 -3.59 -20.42 -18.87
N LYS A 72 -3.22 -21.70 -18.98
CA LYS A 72 -4.04 -22.84 -18.54
C LYS A 72 -3.75 -23.17 -17.07
N ASN A 73 -4.66 -23.90 -16.45
CA ASN A 73 -4.49 -24.45 -15.11
C ASN A 73 -3.31 -25.42 -15.06
N VAL A 74 -2.63 -25.47 -13.91
CA VAL A 74 -1.49 -26.34 -13.67
C VAL A 74 -1.97 -27.58 -12.93
N ILE A 75 -1.69 -28.77 -13.46
CA ILE A 75 -2.05 -30.04 -12.83
C ILE A 75 -0.80 -30.62 -12.17
N HIS A 76 -0.87 -30.86 -10.88
CA HIS A 76 0.22 -31.42 -10.08
C HIS A 76 -0.16 -32.78 -9.52
N ASN A 77 0.62 -33.81 -9.84
CA ASN A 77 0.35 -35.18 -9.39
C ASN A 77 1.02 -35.41 -8.04
N THR A 78 0.23 -35.61 -7.00
CA THR A 78 0.71 -35.94 -5.66
C THR A 78 0.33 -37.37 -5.28
N SER A 79 0.93 -37.89 -4.20
CA SER A 79 0.56 -39.19 -3.62
C SER A 79 -0.91 -39.29 -3.19
N ASN A 80 -1.55 -38.14 -2.90
CA ASN A 80 -2.96 -38.03 -2.54
C ASN A 80 -3.90 -37.83 -3.75
N GLY A 81 -3.35 -37.79 -4.97
CA GLY A 81 -4.08 -37.59 -6.22
C GLY A 81 -3.63 -36.34 -7.01
N PRO A 82 -4.16 -36.16 -8.23
CA PRO A 82 -3.92 -34.95 -9.02
C PRO A 82 -4.64 -33.75 -8.40
N ILE A 83 -3.91 -32.68 -8.14
CA ILE A 83 -4.42 -31.40 -7.66
C ILE A 83 -4.36 -30.39 -8.81
N GLU A 84 -5.46 -29.70 -9.04
CA GLU A 84 -5.55 -28.64 -10.05
C GLU A 84 -5.33 -27.27 -9.40
N PHE A 85 -4.34 -26.55 -9.90
CA PHE A 85 -4.02 -25.18 -9.52
C PHE A 85 -4.47 -24.19 -10.59
N GLY A 86 -4.89 -23.00 -10.15
CA GLY A 86 -5.21 -21.90 -11.05
C GLY A 86 -4.01 -21.45 -11.90
N PRO A 87 -4.25 -20.66 -12.97
CA PRO A 87 -3.21 -20.27 -13.93
C PRO A 87 -2.13 -19.36 -13.33
N VAL A 88 -2.43 -18.70 -12.21
CA VAL A 88 -1.49 -17.86 -11.44
C VAL A 88 -0.33 -18.67 -10.87
N PHE A 89 -0.51 -19.97 -10.65
CA PHE A 89 0.54 -20.86 -10.13
C PHE A 89 1.50 -21.37 -11.21
N ASN A 90 1.38 -20.90 -12.45
CA ASN A 90 2.37 -21.19 -13.46
C ASN A 90 3.76 -20.68 -13.03
N LYS A 91 4.78 -21.53 -13.18
CA LYS A 91 6.14 -21.29 -12.70
C LYS A 91 6.75 -20.02 -13.32
N GLU A 92 6.63 -19.88 -14.63
CA GLU A 92 7.16 -18.73 -15.37
C GLU A 92 6.45 -17.43 -14.95
N PHE A 93 5.13 -17.48 -14.78
CA PHE A 93 4.35 -16.34 -14.30
C PHE A 93 4.80 -15.87 -12.91
N LEU A 94 4.93 -16.78 -11.95
CA LEU A 94 5.40 -16.43 -10.60
C LEU A 94 6.80 -15.80 -10.64
N LEU A 95 7.71 -16.35 -11.44
CA LEU A 95 9.08 -15.81 -11.58
C LEU A 95 9.09 -14.38 -12.13
N GLU A 96 8.20 -14.06 -13.07
CA GLU A 96 8.02 -12.68 -13.54
C GLU A 96 7.41 -11.76 -12.46
N VAL A 97 6.51 -12.28 -11.62
CA VAL A 97 5.99 -11.54 -10.46
C VAL A 97 7.11 -11.21 -9.47
N LEU A 98 8.03 -12.14 -9.20
CA LEU A 98 9.19 -11.86 -8.35
C LEU A 98 10.08 -10.77 -8.94
N LYS A 99 10.35 -10.83 -10.26
CA LYS A 99 11.12 -9.78 -10.94
C LYS A 99 10.44 -8.42 -10.83
N LEU A 100 9.11 -8.37 -10.89
CA LEU A 100 8.36 -7.14 -10.67
C LEU A 100 8.50 -6.65 -9.23
N GLN A 101 8.35 -7.54 -8.25
CA GLN A 101 8.52 -7.22 -6.82
C GLN A 101 9.91 -6.65 -6.54
N GLU A 102 10.98 -7.31 -7.00
CA GLU A 102 12.37 -6.84 -6.84
C GLU A 102 12.61 -5.48 -7.50
N LYS A 103 11.93 -5.17 -8.61
CA LYS A 103 12.02 -3.85 -9.24
C LYS A 103 11.35 -2.78 -8.40
N ILE A 104 10.19 -3.08 -7.81
CA ILE A 104 9.45 -2.16 -6.93
C ILE A 104 10.26 -1.90 -5.66
N GLU A 105 10.84 -2.94 -5.07
CA GLU A 105 11.67 -2.83 -3.86
C GLU A 105 12.92 -1.97 -4.07
N LYS A 106 13.43 -1.86 -5.29
CA LYS A 106 14.61 -1.05 -5.64
C LYS A 106 14.29 0.40 -6.02
N LEU A 107 13.01 0.79 -6.12
CA LEU A 107 12.64 2.16 -6.47
C LEU A 107 13.14 3.15 -5.42
N GLY A 108 13.59 4.32 -5.88
CA GLY A 108 14.04 5.42 -5.00
C GLY A 108 15.41 5.22 -4.34
N GLN A 109 16.03 4.03 -4.45
CA GLN A 109 17.34 3.77 -3.82
C GLN A 109 18.46 4.65 -4.39
N GLU A 110 18.43 4.98 -5.69
CA GLU A 110 19.42 5.87 -6.31
C GLU A 110 19.29 7.32 -5.83
N ASP A 111 18.06 7.74 -5.50
CA ASP A 111 17.74 9.09 -5.04
C ASP A 111 17.85 9.26 -3.51
N GLY A 112 18.15 8.18 -2.78
CA GLY A 112 18.17 8.16 -1.31
C GLY A 112 16.79 8.05 -0.65
N GLU A 113 15.74 7.88 -1.43
CA GLU A 113 14.34 7.71 -1.01
C GLU A 113 13.91 6.23 -1.19
N GLY A 114 14.80 5.30 -0.82
CA GLY A 114 14.56 3.87 -0.93
C GLY A 114 13.47 3.36 0.01
N LEU A 115 12.93 2.18 -0.30
CA LEU A 115 11.87 1.55 0.48
C LEU A 115 12.26 1.38 1.97
N GLU A 116 13.54 1.13 2.25
CA GLU A 116 14.11 1.00 3.59
C GLU A 116 13.88 2.21 4.51
N ASN A 117 13.66 3.40 3.95
CA ASN A 117 13.49 4.63 4.73
C ASN A 117 12.02 4.91 5.11
N ILE A 118 11.06 4.31 4.39
CA ILE A 118 9.63 4.62 4.52
C ILE A 118 8.77 3.42 4.90
N CYS A 119 9.29 2.20 4.75
CA CYS A 119 8.51 0.98 4.98
C CYS A 119 8.23 0.74 6.46
N HIS A 120 7.14 0.04 6.74
CA HIS A 120 6.89 -0.50 8.07
C HIS A 120 7.76 -1.76 8.29
N ALA A 121 8.62 -1.73 9.31
CA ALA A 121 9.56 -2.79 9.63
C ALA A 121 9.49 -3.17 11.13
N PRO A 122 8.56 -4.07 11.52
CA PRO A 122 8.20 -4.30 12.93
C PRO A 122 9.30 -4.94 13.78
N LEU A 123 10.29 -5.59 13.15
CA LEU A 123 11.42 -6.21 13.84
C LEU A 123 12.63 -5.26 13.97
N THR A 124 12.51 -4.04 13.48
CA THR A 124 13.57 -3.03 13.60
C THR A 124 13.32 -2.16 14.82
N SER A 125 14.41 -1.80 15.48
CA SER A 125 14.41 -0.82 16.57
C SER A 125 15.60 0.12 16.41
N PRO A 126 15.62 1.27 17.10
CA PRO A 126 16.78 2.15 17.13
C PRO A 126 18.08 1.45 17.58
N PHE A 127 17.98 0.28 18.25
CA PHE A 127 19.13 -0.49 18.73
C PHE A 127 19.66 -1.52 17.73
N THR A 128 18.90 -1.87 16.68
CA THR A 128 19.28 -2.90 15.70
C THR A 128 20.06 -2.36 14.50
N GLY A 129 20.22 -1.03 14.40
CA GLY A 129 20.89 -0.36 13.28
C GLY A 129 19.91 0.11 12.20
N PRO A 130 20.42 0.52 11.01
CA PRO A 130 19.59 1.02 9.93
C PRO A 130 18.70 -0.08 9.35
N THR A 131 17.45 0.28 9.06
CA THR A 131 16.47 -0.59 8.40
C THR A 131 16.99 -1.03 7.04
N ARG A 132 16.78 -2.31 6.71
CA ARG A 132 17.07 -2.88 5.39
C ARG A 132 15.76 -3.23 4.69
N VAL A 133 15.79 -3.25 3.35
CA VAL A 133 14.65 -3.67 2.52
C VAL A 133 14.11 -5.04 2.91
N SER A 134 15.00 -5.99 3.29
CA SER A 134 14.59 -7.34 3.71
C SER A 134 13.80 -7.39 5.02
N GLN A 135 13.76 -6.28 5.78
CA GLN A 135 13.01 -6.16 7.04
C GLN A 135 11.66 -5.46 6.84
N CYS A 136 11.43 -4.89 5.66
CA CYS A 136 10.18 -4.27 5.30
C CYS A 136 9.06 -5.31 5.16
N VAL A 137 7.86 -4.97 5.60
CA VAL A 137 6.69 -5.83 5.41
C VAL A 137 6.26 -5.79 3.95
N VAL A 138 6.49 -6.90 3.24
CA VAL A 138 5.99 -7.15 1.88
C VAL A 138 5.15 -8.42 1.92
N GLN A 139 3.84 -8.29 1.64
CA GLN A 139 2.90 -9.39 1.70
C GLN A 139 2.66 -9.95 0.29
N SER A 140 3.35 -11.05 -0.04
CA SER A 140 3.16 -11.76 -1.31
C SER A 140 3.33 -13.27 -1.13
N ILE A 141 2.91 -14.05 -2.13
CA ILE A 141 3.15 -15.51 -2.18
C ILE A 141 4.65 -15.85 -2.09
N TRP A 142 5.52 -14.94 -2.53
CA TRP A 142 6.97 -15.12 -2.46
C TRP A 142 7.51 -15.11 -1.03
N GLY A 143 6.75 -14.57 -0.07
CA GLY A 143 7.09 -14.65 1.35
C GLY A 143 7.22 -16.08 1.87
N TYR A 144 6.50 -17.05 1.31
CA TYR A 144 6.63 -18.48 1.68
C TYR A 144 7.98 -19.09 1.30
N TYR A 145 8.65 -18.51 0.30
CA TYR A 145 9.96 -18.93 -0.20
C TYR A 145 11.04 -17.89 0.15
N GLN A 146 10.77 -17.01 1.12
CA GLN A 146 11.70 -15.98 1.59
C GLN A 146 12.21 -15.06 0.46
N ASN A 147 11.40 -14.84 -0.58
CA ASN A 147 11.76 -14.12 -1.81
C ASN A 147 13.01 -14.70 -2.52
N ASP A 148 13.35 -15.96 -2.27
CA ASP A 148 14.52 -16.62 -2.85
C ASP A 148 14.15 -17.48 -4.06
N ARG A 149 14.94 -17.33 -5.13
CA ARG A 149 14.72 -18.05 -6.40
C ARG A 149 15.20 -19.48 -6.35
N GLU A 150 16.24 -19.77 -5.59
CA GLU A 150 16.80 -21.12 -5.50
C GLU A 150 15.87 -22.00 -4.70
N GLU A 151 15.34 -21.50 -3.59
CA GLU A 151 14.35 -22.22 -2.77
C GLU A 151 13.08 -22.54 -3.57
N PHE A 152 12.57 -21.58 -4.35
CA PHE A 152 11.41 -21.81 -5.21
C PHE A 152 11.67 -22.83 -6.35
N ASN A 153 12.89 -22.87 -6.88
CA ASN A 153 13.26 -23.81 -7.95
C ASN A 153 13.71 -25.17 -7.43
N ASN A 154 13.77 -25.37 -6.11
CA ASN A 154 14.14 -26.62 -5.49
C ASN A 154 13.10 -27.69 -5.81
N GLU A 155 13.55 -28.80 -6.38
CA GLU A 155 12.71 -29.91 -6.81
C GLU A 155 13.38 -31.21 -6.34
N LYS A 156 12.61 -32.09 -5.70
CA LYS A 156 13.09 -33.38 -5.19
C LYS A 156 12.17 -34.48 -5.68
N ASP A 157 12.75 -35.61 -6.05
CA ASP A 157 11.97 -36.80 -6.41
C ASP A 157 11.82 -37.69 -5.16
N GLU A 158 10.60 -37.80 -4.65
CA GLU A 158 10.27 -38.69 -3.53
C GLU A 158 9.23 -39.72 -3.97
N MET A 159 9.57 -41.01 -3.85
CA MET A 159 8.65 -42.13 -4.11
C MET A 159 7.93 -42.05 -5.47
N ASP A 160 8.65 -41.73 -6.55
CA ASP A 160 8.13 -41.58 -7.93
C ASP A 160 7.24 -40.33 -8.16
N PHE A 161 7.12 -39.44 -7.16
CA PHE A 161 6.46 -38.14 -7.29
C PHE A 161 7.48 -37.00 -7.18
N LYS A 162 7.26 -35.97 -8.00
CA LYS A 162 8.09 -34.77 -8.01
C LYS A 162 7.58 -33.79 -6.96
N VAL A 163 8.29 -33.65 -5.85
CA VAL A 163 8.04 -32.63 -4.83
C VAL A 163 8.61 -31.30 -5.30
N ASN A 164 7.77 -30.29 -5.44
CA ASN A 164 8.15 -28.97 -5.98
C ASN A 164 7.52 -27.82 -5.19
N TYR A 165 7.63 -26.60 -5.74
CA TYR A 165 7.07 -25.38 -5.13
C TYR A 165 5.58 -25.46 -4.80
N LEU A 166 4.77 -26.21 -5.54
CA LEU A 166 3.33 -26.37 -5.29
C LEU A 166 3.06 -27.15 -4.01
N ASP A 167 3.88 -28.15 -3.70
CA ASP A 167 3.77 -28.91 -2.44
C ASP A 167 4.13 -28.02 -1.24
N HIS A 168 5.21 -27.24 -1.35
CA HIS A 168 5.59 -26.27 -0.31
C HIS A 168 4.51 -25.22 -0.09
N PHE A 169 3.89 -24.73 -1.17
CA PHE A 169 2.77 -23.81 -1.09
C PHE A 169 1.58 -24.44 -0.35
N ILE A 170 1.23 -25.69 -0.66
CA ILE A 170 0.15 -26.40 0.05
C ILE A 170 0.49 -26.51 1.55
N GLN A 171 1.72 -26.89 1.89
CA GLN A 171 2.14 -27.05 3.29
C GLN A 171 2.10 -25.75 4.10
N CYS A 172 2.39 -24.61 3.46
CA CYS A 172 2.42 -23.32 4.13
C CYS A 172 1.06 -22.58 4.10
N SER A 173 0.13 -23.01 3.26
CA SER A 173 -1.20 -22.38 3.12
C SER A 173 -2.32 -23.10 3.89
N GLN A 174 -2.09 -24.37 4.28
CA GLN A 174 -2.97 -25.12 5.19
C GLN A 174 -2.63 -24.85 6.65
#